data_AF-A0A1A8X6U6-F1
#
_entry.id   AF-A0A1A8X6U6-F1
#
_cell.length_a   1.000
_cell.length_b   1.000
_cell.length_c   1.000
_cell.angle_alpha   90.00
_cell.angle_beta   90.00
_cell.angle_gamma   90.00
#
_symmetry.space_group_name_H-M   'P 1'
#
loop_
_entity.id
_entity.type
_entity.pdbx_description
1 polymer ?
#
loop_
_entity_poly.entity_id
_entity_poly.type
_entity_poly.pdbx_seq_one_letter_code
_entity_poly.pdbx_strand_id
1 'polypeptide(L)'
;MVGVKKRPVKKFNIEINLKSDIEDKVRSHIISDRNKIQERYKQKRKKKIRRRIKMECKISSFVIPNSKKEKKLRLSYINKFIKKKKLIKQYLKDIREKIKNFQDKVNSNGAAAK
;
A
#
# COMPACT_ATOMS: atom_id res chain seq x y z
N MET A 1 -15.27 51.51 30.44
CA MET A 1 -14.89 50.17 30.93
C MET A 1 -16.16 49.39 31.25
N VAL A 2 -16.57 48.44 30.40
CA VAL A 2 -17.80 47.67 30.60
C VAL A 2 -17.46 46.41 31.39
N GLY A 3 -17.84 46.38 32.67
CA GLY A 3 -17.59 45.26 33.57
C GLY A 3 -18.41 44.03 33.19
N VAL A 4 -17.77 43.03 32.59
CA VAL A 4 -18.39 41.74 32.27
C VAL A 4 -18.56 40.95 33.59
N LYS A 5 -19.79 40.92 34.13
CA LYS A 5 -20.13 40.06 35.27
C LYS A 5 -19.93 38.59 34.87
N LYS A 6 -18.97 37.91 35.50
CA LYS A 6 -18.72 36.47 35.28
C LYS A 6 -19.92 35.65 35.77
N ARG A 7 -20.47 34.78 34.92
CA ARG A 7 -21.53 33.82 35.30
C ARG A 7 -20.93 32.70 36.16
N PRO A 8 -21.63 32.21 37.21
CA PRO A 8 -21.17 31.06 37.98
C PRO A 8 -21.29 29.79 37.13
N VAL A 9 -20.15 29.13 36.89
CA VAL A 9 -20.12 27.82 36.23
C VAL A 9 -20.45 26.77 37.27
N LYS A 10 -21.66 26.21 37.21
CA LYS A 10 -22.09 25.11 38.09
C LYS A 10 -21.22 23.89 37.77
N LYS A 11 -20.34 23.51 38.69
CA LYS A 11 -19.54 22.28 38.59
C LYS A 11 -20.48 21.10 38.82
N PHE A 12 -20.93 20.47 37.75
CA PHE A 12 -21.63 19.20 37.83
C PHE A 12 -20.60 18.11 38.09
N ASN A 13 -20.53 17.64 39.34
CA ASN A 13 -19.87 16.37 39.67
C ASN A 13 -20.79 15.26 39.19
N ILE A 14 -20.69 14.91 37.91
CA ILE A 14 -21.27 13.66 37.41
C ILE A 14 -20.12 12.66 37.40
N GLU A 15 -20.07 11.82 38.43
CA GLU A 15 -19.34 10.56 38.34
C GLU A 15 -20.08 9.69 37.32
N ILE A 16 -19.76 9.88 36.04
CA ILE A 16 -20.27 9.04 34.98
C ILE A 16 -19.60 7.68 35.17
N ASN A 17 -20.37 6.71 35.66
CA ASN A 17 -19.97 5.31 35.64
C ASN A 17 -19.92 4.85 34.18
N LEU A 18 -18.74 4.94 33.55
CA LEU A 18 -18.46 4.55 32.16
C LEU A 18 -18.45 3.02 31.97
N LYS A 19 -19.48 2.34 32.47
CA LYS A 19 -19.85 0.98 32.06
C LYS A 19 -21.22 1.08 31.45
N SER A 20 -21.27 1.53 30.20
CA SER A 20 -22.53 1.68 29.50
C SER A 20 -22.47 0.99 28.14
N ASP A 21 -23.42 0.09 27.90
CA ASP A 21 -23.71 -0.49 26.58
C ASP A 21 -23.85 0.57 25.47
N ILE A 22 -24.10 1.82 25.87
CA ILE A 22 -24.16 2.99 25.01
C ILE A 22 -22.79 3.31 24.42
N GLU A 23 -21.71 3.28 25.21
CA GLU A 23 -20.35 3.51 24.72
C GLU A 23 -19.91 2.41 23.74
N ASP A 24 -20.26 1.15 24.02
CA ASP A 24 -19.94 0.04 23.12
C ASP A 24 -20.75 0.10 21.82
N LYS A 25 -22.01 0.54 21.87
CA LYS A 25 -22.81 0.84 20.68
C LYS A 25 -22.23 1.99 19.86
N VAL A 26 -21.75 3.05 20.49
CA VAL A 26 -21.10 4.18 19.80
C VAL A 26 -19.77 3.72 19.17
N ARG A 27 -18.94 2.99 19.92
CA ARG A 27 -17.66 2.43 19.41
C ARG A 27 -17.87 1.49 18.24
N SER A 28 -18.84 0.57 18.32
CA SER A 28 -19.15 -0.36 17.23
C SER A 28 -19.65 0.36 15.98
N HIS A 29 -20.44 1.44 16.11
CA HIS A 29 -20.87 2.25 14.97
C HIS A 29 -19.69 2.95 14.29
N ILE A 30 -18.79 3.55 15.09
CA ILE A 30 -17.57 4.20 14.59
C ILE A 30 -16.68 3.18 13.85
N ILE A 31 -16.49 1.99 14.40
CA ILE A 31 -15.70 0.92 13.78
C ILE A 31 -16.37 0.44 12.48
N SER A 32 -17.68 0.25 12.48
CA SER A 32 -18.45 -0.16 11.30
C SER A 32 -18.30 0.84 10.15
N ASP A 33 -18.40 2.13 10.43
CA ASP A 33 -18.25 3.15 9.39
C ASP A 33 -16.82 3.25 8.85
N ARG A 34 -15.81 3.11 9.72
CA ARG A 34 -14.40 2.99 9.29
C ARG A 34 -14.20 1.78 8.39
N ASN A 35 -14.79 0.63 8.73
CA ASN A 35 -14.71 -0.59 7.94
C ASN A 35 -15.40 -0.43 6.57
N LYS A 36 -16.59 0.19 6.52
CA LYS A 36 -17.29 0.50 5.26
C LYS A 36 -16.45 1.40 4.35
N ILE A 37 -15.81 2.42 4.91
CA ILE A 37 -14.91 3.31 4.17
C ILE A 37 -13.72 2.52 3.61
N GLN A 38 -13.07 1.70 4.45
CA GLN A 38 -11.93 0.88 4.03
C GLN A 38 -12.32 -0.10 2.91
N GLU A 39 -13.50 -0.72 2.99
CA GLU A 39 -14.00 -1.65 1.98
C GLU A 39 -14.31 -0.94 0.66
N ARG A 40 -14.91 0.26 0.70
CA ARG A 40 -15.08 1.12 -0.49
C ARG A 40 -13.73 1.44 -1.15
N TYR A 41 -12.70 1.75 -0.37
CA TYR A 41 -11.34 1.98 -0.91
C TYR A 41 -10.75 0.71 -1.54
N LYS A 42 -10.89 -0.45 -0.88
CA LYS A 42 -10.46 -1.75 -1.43
C LYS A 42 -11.16 -2.06 -2.75
N GLN A 43 -12.48 -1.85 -2.84
CA GLN A 43 -13.24 -2.04 -4.08
C GLN A 43 -12.82 -1.07 -5.19
N LYS A 44 -12.62 0.21 -4.88
CA LYS A 44 -12.08 1.20 -5.83
C LYS A 44 -10.71 0.76 -6.36
N ARG A 45 -9.82 0.28 -5.48
CA ARG A 45 -8.49 -0.26 -5.86
C ARG A 45 -8.62 -1.49 -6.76
N LYS A 46 -9.47 -2.47 -6.40
CA LYS A 46 -9.76 -3.66 -7.22
C LYS A 46 -10.27 -3.26 -8.61
N LYS A 47 -11.19 -2.30 -8.71
CA LYS A 47 -11.71 -1.78 -9.99
C LYS A 47 -10.62 -1.13 -10.84
N LYS A 48 -9.72 -0.35 -10.23
CA LYS A 48 -8.57 0.27 -10.92
C LYS A 48 -7.60 -0.78 -11.45
N ILE A 49 -7.31 -1.82 -10.67
CA ILE A 49 -6.46 -2.94 -11.08
C ILE A 49 -7.09 -3.70 -12.26
N ARG A 50 -8.38 -4.07 -12.17
CA ARG A 50 -9.10 -4.73 -13.28
C ARG A 50 -9.06 -3.95 -14.58
N ARG A 51 -9.29 -2.62 -14.52
CA ARG A 51 -9.21 -1.74 -15.70
C ARG A 51 -7.80 -1.73 -16.30
N ARG A 52 -6.75 -1.69 -15.46
CA ARG A 52 -5.35 -1.76 -15.94
C ARG A 52 -5.07 -3.09 -16.63
N ILE A 53 -5.43 -4.22 -16.02
CA ILE A 53 -5.24 -5.55 -16.61
C ILE A 53 -5.94 -5.64 -17.96
N LYS A 54 -7.22 -5.22 -18.03
CA LYS A 54 -7.98 -5.22 -19.29
C LYS A 54 -7.28 -4.39 -20.38
N MET A 55 -6.72 -3.24 -20.04
CA MET A 55 -5.98 -2.42 -20.99
C MET A 55 -4.64 -3.04 -21.40
N GLU A 56 -3.91 -3.65 -20.46
CA GLU A 56 -2.66 -4.36 -20.75
C GLU A 56 -2.90 -5.54 -21.70
N CYS A 57 -3.94 -6.35 -21.47
CA CYS A 57 -4.34 -7.45 -22.37
C CYS A 57 -4.69 -6.95 -23.78
N LYS A 58 -5.40 -5.82 -23.89
CA LYS A 58 -5.70 -5.20 -25.19
C LYS A 58 -4.44 -4.72 -25.91
N ILE A 59 -3.48 -4.16 -25.17
CA ILE A 59 -2.22 -3.68 -25.78
C ILE A 59 -1.33 -4.86 -26.20
N SER A 60 -1.33 -5.95 -25.42
CA SER A 60 -0.58 -7.16 -25.79
C SER A 60 -1.20 -7.89 -26.98
N SER A 61 -2.52 -7.79 -27.18
CA SER A 61 -3.22 -8.42 -28.30
C SER A 61 -3.06 -7.69 -29.63
N PHE A 62 -2.49 -6.48 -29.65
CA PHE A 62 -2.04 -5.91 -30.91
C PHE A 62 -1.00 -6.89 -31.47
N VAL A 63 -1.25 -7.55 -32.61
CA VAL A 63 -0.22 -8.37 -33.29
C VAL A 63 0.61 -7.43 -34.16
N ILE A 64 -0.06 -6.56 -34.92
CA ILE A 64 0.53 -5.43 -35.64
C ILE A 64 -0.30 -4.17 -35.31
N PRO A 65 0.26 -3.16 -34.64
CA PRO A 65 -0.46 -1.92 -34.34
C PRO A 65 -0.62 -1.08 -35.62
N ASN A 66 -1.86 -0.75 -35.97
CA ASN A 66 -2.20 -0.14 -37.26
C ASN A 66 -2.12 1.39 -37.20
N SER A 67 -2.41 1.99 -36.03
CA SER A 67 -2.36 3.45 -35.85
C SER A 67 -1.10 3.95 -35.14
N LYS A 68 -0.70 5.22 -35.38
CA LYS A 68 0.39 5.88 -34.63
C LYS A 68 0.16 5.83 -33.11
N LYS A 69 -1.09 5.96 -32.66
CA LYS A 69 -1.47 5.91 -31.24
C LYS A 69 -1.24 4.51 -30.63
N GLU A 70 -1.64 3.45 -31.34
CA GLU A 70 -1.40 2.06 -30.92
C GLU A 70 0.09 1.72 -30.85
N LYS A 71 0.86 2.16 -31.86
CA LYS A 71 2.33 1.99 -31.88
C LYS A 71 2.97 2.60 -30.63
N LYS A 72 2.58 3.83 -30.27
CA LYS A 72 3.08 4.53 -29.08
C LYS A 72 2.69 3.80 -27.78
N LEU A 73 1.44 3.34 -27.67
CA LEU A 73 0.95 2.57 -26.52
C LEU A 73 1.72 1.25 -26.36
N ARG A 74 1.93 0.53 -27.46
CA ARG A 74 2.68 -0.73 -27.44
C ARG A 74 4.15 -0.53 -27.06
N LEU A 75 4.79 0.50 -27.60
CA LEU A 75 6.17 0.84 -27.23
C LEU A 75 6.28 1.19 -25.74
N SER A 76 5.35 1.97 -25.20
CA SER A 76 5.29 2.29 -23.77
C SER A 76 5.14 1.02 -22.91
N TYR A 77 4.29 0.09 -23.34
CA TYR A 77 4.10 -1.20 -22.70
C TYR A 77 5.39 -2.04 -22.72
N ILE A 78 6.05 -2.19 -23.86
CA ILE A 78 7.31 -2.94 -23.99
C ILE A 78 8.41 -2.31 -23.10
N ASN A 79 8.55 -1.00 -23.10
CA ASN A 79 9.53 -0.29 -22.28
C ASN A 79 9.33 -0.55 -20.77
N LYS A 80 8.07 -0.63 -20.33
CA LYS A 80 7.72 -1.00 -18.95
C LYS A 80 8.20 -2.42 -18.61
N PHE A 81 8.06 -3.38 -19.53
CA PHE A 81 8.56 -4.75 -19.36
C PHE A 81 10.10 -4.80 -19.31
N ILE A 82 10.78 -4.08 -20.21
CA ILE A 82 12.24 -4.03 -20.23
C ILE A 82 12.78 -3.46 -18.92
N LYS A 83 12.20 -2.37 -18.40
CA LYS A 83 12.59 -1.78 -17.11
C LYS A 83 12.45 -2.78 -15.96
N LYS A 84 11.32 -3.49 -15.89
CA LYS A 84 11.11 -4.55 -14.89
C LYS A 84 12.14 -5.68 -15.02
N LYS A 85 12.40 -6.15 -16.24
CA LYS A 85 13.39 -7.20 -16.50
C LYS A 85 14.80 -6.78 -16.06
N LYS A 86 15.18 -5.52 -16.27
CA LYS A 86 16.45 -4.95 -15.79
C LYS A 86 16.54 -4.96 -14.27
N LEU A 87 15.49 -4.52 -13.57
CA LEU A 87 15.44 -4.54 -12.10
C LEU A 87 15.55 -5.95 -11.53
N ILE A 88 14.81 -6.92 -12.09
CA ILE A 88 14.90 -8.33 -11.66
C ILE A 88 16.32 -8.87 -11.84
N LYS A 89 16.96 -8.58 -12.99
CA LYS A 89 18.35 -8.98 -13.22
C LYS A 89 19.30 -8.37 -12.19
N GLN A 90 19.08 -7.11 -11.80
CA GLN A 90 19.89 -6.47 -10.76
C GLN A 90 19.72 -7.17 -9.42
N TYR A 91 18.48 -7.38 -8.97
CA TYR A 91 18.24 -8.08 -7.69
C TYR A 91 18.83 -9.49 -7.67
N LEU A 92 18.76 -10.23 -8.78
CA LEU A 92 19.39 -11.55 -8.87
C LEU A 92 20.91 -11.50 -8.76
N LYS A 93 21.56 -10.45 -9.30
CA LYS A 93 23.00 -10.24 -9.10
C LYS A 93 23.32 -9.96 -7.64
N ASP A 94 22.58 -9.03 -7.01
CA ASP A 94 22.79 -8.66 -5.62
C ASP A 94 22.60 -9.87 -4.68
N ILE A 95 21.61 -10.73 -4.95
CA ILE A 95 21.37 -11.95 -4.19
C ILE A 95 22.55 -12.93 -4.34
N ARG A 96 23.03 -13.15 -5.57
CA ARG A 96 24.19 -14.03 -5.82
C ARG A 96 25.45 -13.54 -5.12
N GLU A 97 25.69 -12.23 -5.15
CA GLU A 97 26.83 -11.62 -4.47
C GLU A 97 26.73 -11.77 -2.94
N LYS A 98 25.55 -11.54 -2.37
CA LYS A 98 25.30 -11.80 -0.95
C LYS A 98 25.56 -13.26 -0.58
N ILE A 99 25.06 -14.21 -1.35
CA ILE A 99 25.29 -15.65 -1.12
C ILE A 99 26.78 -15.96 -1.15
N LYS A 100 27.51 -15.45 -2.14
CA LYS A 100 28.97 -15.62 -2.25
C LYS A 100 29.69 -15.06 -1.02
N ASN A 101 29.36 -13.84 -0.61
CA ASN A 101 29.96 -13.21 0.57
C ASN A 101 29.67 -14.00 1.86
N PHE A 102 28.49 -14.63 1.98
CA PHE A 102 28.20 -15.51 3.11
C PHE A 102 29.02 -16.81 3.04
N GLN A 103 29.14 -17.43 1.86
CA GLN A 103 29.96 -18.63 1.68
C GLN A 103 31.45 -18.36 1.97
N ASP A 104 31.98 -17.24 1.49
CA ASP A 104 33.37 -16.85 1.73
C ASP A 104 33.65 -16.63 3.23
N LYS A 105 32.71 -16.03 3.97
CA LYS A 105 32.79 -15.89 5.44
C LYS A 105 32.74 -17.23 6.19
N VAL A 106 31.89 -18.16 5.74
CA VAL A 106 31.82 -19.50 6.33
C VAL A 106 33.12 -20.26 6.10
N ASN A 107 33.68 -20.16 4.89
CA ASN A 107 34.94 -20.81 4.54
C ASN A 107 36.15 -20.19 5.26
N SER A 108 36.18 -18.86 5.43
CA SER A 108 37.25 -18.19 6.20
C SER A 108 37.21 -18.55 7.69
N ASN A 109 36.02 -18.70 8.27
CA ASN A 109 35.88 -19.13 9.67
C ASN A 109 36.19 -20.61 9.87
N GLY A 110 35.92 -21.47 8.89
CA GLY A 110 36.28 -22.88 8.92
C GLY A 110 37.78 -23.14 8.74
N ALA A 111 38.50 -22.25 8.06
CA ALA A 111 39.96 -22.31 7.89
C ALA A 111 40.73 -21.83 9.13
N ALA A 112 40.13 -20.98 9.97
CA ALA A 112 40.73 -20.50 11.22
C ALA A 112 40.55 -21.47 12.42
N ALA A 113 39.73 -22.52 12.24
CA ALA A 113 39.44 -23.54 13.26
C ALA A 113 40.18 -24.87 13.04
N LYS A 114 41.14 -24.90 12.10
CA LYS A 114 42.11 -25.98 11.88
C LYS A 114 43.51 -25.43 12.13
#